data_AF-A0A972ZTX6-F1
#
_entry.id   AF-A0A972ZTX6-F1
#
_cell.length_a   1.000
_cell.length_b   1.000
_cell.length_c   1.000
_cell.angle_alpha   90.00
_cell.angle_beta   90.00
_cell.angle_gamma   90.00
#
_symmetry.space_group_name_H-M   'P 1'
#
loop_
_entity.id
_entity.type
_entity.pdbx_description
1 polymer ?
#
loop_
_entity_poly.entity_id
_entity_poly.type
_entity_poly.pdbx_seq_one_letter_code
_entity_poly.pdbx_strand_id
1 'polypeptide(L)' 'MATKVKLRQKPISGNRQTLYLDFYPPILNDTGKTTRREFLNLFLFDEIKHEVQEYS' A
#
# COMPACT_ATOMS: atom_id res chain seq x y z
N MET A 1 -9.21 17.92 17.37
CA MET A 1 -8.07 17.42 16.57
C MET A 1 -8.61 16.48 15.51
N ALA A 2 -8.19 16.62 14.25
CA ALA A 2 -8.60 15.73 13.16
C ALA A 2 -7.51 14.70 12.87
N THR A 3 -7.89 13.45 12.60
CA THR A 3 -6.96 12.40 12.18
C THR A 3 -6.48 12.68 10.76
N LYS A 4 -5.16 12.75 10.56
CA LYS A 4 -4.57 12.83 9.22
C LYS A 4 -4.49 11.43 8.63
N VAL A 5 -4.98 11.29 7.40
CA VAL A 5 -4.96 10.02 6.67
C VAL A 5 -4.10 10.18 5.42
N LYS A 6 -3.18 9.25 5.19
CA LYS A 6 -2.36 9.20 3.97
C LYS A 6 -2.42 7.81 3.35
N LEU A 7 -2.69 7.74 2.06
CA LEU A 7 -2.51 6.51 1.28
C LEU A 7 -1.00 6.28 1.08
N ARG A 8 -0.52 5.08 1.37
CA ARG A 8 0.87 4.68 1.22
C ARG A 8 0.98 3.34 0.48
N GLN A 9 2.13 3.15 -0.14
CA GLN A 9 2.50 1.93 -0.83
C GLN A 9 3.61 1.20 -0.06
N LYS A 10 3.62 -0.13 -0.12
CA LYS A 10 4.69 -0.97 0.41
C LYS A 10 4.99 -2.12 -0.58
N PRO A 11 6.25 -2.34 -0.99
CA PRO A 11 6.61 -3.49 -1.80
C PRO A 11 6.27 -4.83 -1.12
N ILE A 12 5.75 -5.76 -1.91
CA ILE A 12 5.44 -7.15 -1.56
C ILE A 12 6.01 -8.09 -2.64
N SER A 13 5.87 -9.40 -2.45
CA SER A 13 6.40 -10.39 -3.39
C SER A 13 5.72 -10.37 -4.76
N GLY A 14 6.50 -10.73 -5.78
CA GLY A 14 6.03 -10.86 -7.16
C GLY A 14 5.85 -9.52 -7.88
N ASN A 15 6.78 -8.57 -7.70
CA ASN A 15 6.76 -7.24 -8.33
C ASN A 15 5.43 -6.52 -8.11
N ARG A 16 4.97 -6.52 -6.85
CA ARG A 16 3.72 -5.88 -6.46
C ARG A 16 3.95 -4.93 -5.30
N GLN A 17 3.10 -3.92 -5.20
CA GLN A 17 3.03 -3.02 -4.07
C GLN A 17 1.64 -3.09 -3.43
N THR A 18 1.54 -3.29 -2.13
CA THR A 18 0.27 -3.22 -1.40
C THR A 18 -0.04 -1.79 -0.96
N LEU A 19 -1.32 -1.45 -0.93
CA LEU A 19 -1.82 -0.15 -0.47
C LEU A 19 -2.33 -0.23 0.97
N TYR A 20 -1.99 0.77 1.76
CA TYR A 20 -2.50 0.93 3.13
C TYR A 20 -2.73 2.40 3.50
N LEU A 21 -3.69 2.63 4.39
CA LEU A 21 -3.94 3.93 5.00
C LEU A 21 -3.06 4.08 6.25
N ASP A 22 -2.35 5.21 6.38
CA ASP A 22 -1.60 5.60 7.57
C ASP A 22 -2.35 6.71 8.32
N PHE A 23 -2.79 6.40 9.53
CA PHE A 23 -3.57 7.28 10.40
C PHE A 23 -2.68 7.91 11.48
N TYR A 24 -2.72 9.25 11.59
CA TYR A 24 -2.01 9.96 12.65
C TYR A 24 -2.89 11.04 13.31
N PRO A 25 -3.23 10.92 14.61
CA PRO A 25 -2.87 9.83 15.53
C PRO A 25 -3.56 8.48 15.16
N PRO A 26 -3.15 7.35 15.77
CA PRO A 26 -3.82 6.06 15.58
C PRO A 26 -5.32 6.12 15.88
N ILE A 27 -6.11 5.31 15.17
CA ILE A 27 -7.58 5.21 15.30
C ILE A 27 -7.98 3.87 15.93
N LEU A 28 -9.21 3.75 16.41
CA LEU A 28 -9.79 2.46 16.78
C LEU A 28 -10.26 1.73 15.52
N ASN A 29 -9.90 0.45 15.39
CA ASN A 29 -10.45 -0.41 14.36
C ASN A 29 -11.81 -1.00 14.79
N ASP A 30 -12.41 -1.78 13.90
CA ASP A 30 -13.62 -2.57 14.11
C ASP A 30 -13.57 -3.50 15.34
N THR A 31 -12.39 -4.04 15.68
CA THR A 31 -12.17 -4.86 16.88
C THR A 31 -11.99 -4.05 18.18
N GLY A 32 -12.05 -2.71 18.11
CA GLY A 32 -11.81 -1.82 19.25
C GLY A 32 -10.34 -1.71 19.69
N LYS A 33 -9.40 -2.19 18.87
CA LYS A 33 -7.96 -2.04 19.09
C LYS A 33 -7.44 -0.81 18.36
N THR A 34 -6.47 -0.12 18.94
CA THR A 34 -5.82 1.00 18.27
C THR A 34 -4.94 0.51 17.14
N THR A 35 -5.12 1.08 15.95
CA THR A 35 -4.28 0.84 14.78
C THR A 35 -3.84 2.13 14.14
N ARG A 36 -2.61 2.11 13.62
CA ARG A 36 -2.05 3.17 12.78
C ARG A 36 -2.19 2.87 11.29
N ARG A 37 -2.32 1.60 10.93
CA ARG A 37 -2.25 1.14 9.54
C ARG A 37 -3.39 0.18 9.24
N GLU A 38 -4.04 0.40 8.11
CA GLU A 38 -5.08 -0.49 7.59
C GLU A 38 -4.79 -0.81 6.13
N PHE A 39 -4.63 -2.09 5.82
CA PHE A 39 -4.33 -2.56 4.47
C PHE A 39 -5.62 -2.68 3.66
N LEU A 40 -5.61 -2.15 2.44
CA LEU A 40 -6.80 -2.08 1.58
C LEU A 40 -7.08 -3.38 0.82
N ASN A 41 -6.23 -4.41 0.96
CA ASN A 41 -6.23 -5.62 0.12
C ASN A 41 -6.14 -5.33 -1.39
N LEU A 42 -5.63 -4.15 -1.74
CA LEU A 42 -5.32 -3.74 -3.11
C LEU A 42 -3.81 -3.87 -3.33
N PHE A 43 -3.44 -4.20 -4.57
CA PHE A 43 -2.06 -4.19 -5.01
C PHE A 43 -1.92 -3.53 -6.39
N LEU A 44 -0.77 -2.91 -6.60
CA LEU A 44 -0.28 -2.43 -7.88
C LEU A 44 0.83 -3.37 -8.35
N PHE A 45 1.01 -3.53 -9.65
CA PHE A 45 2.22 -4.16 -10.19
C PHE A 45 3.29 -3.10 -10.41
N ASP A 46 4.53 -3.40 -10.04
CA ASP A 46 5.68 -2.60 -10.44
C ASP A 46 5.79 -2.63 -11.97
N GLU A 47 6.12 -1.50 -12.60
CA GLU A 47 6.24 -1.42 -14.06
C GLU A 47 7.10 -2.57 -14.59
N ILE A 48 6.54 -3.30 -15.55
CA ILE A 48 7.23 -4.39 -16.23
C ILE A 48 8.41 -3.75 -16.96
N LYS A 49 9.63 -4.18 -16.67
CA LYS A 49 10.76 -3.89 -17.57
C LYS A 49 10.41 -4.52 -18.92
N HIS A 50 10.03 -3.70 -19.90
CA HIS A 50 9.89 -4.17 -21.27
C HIS A 50 11.27 -4.62 -21.74
N GLU A 51 11.46 -5.93 -21.95
CA GLU A 51 12.58 -6.42 -22.75
C GLU A 51 12.31 -5.99 -24.20
N VAL A 52 13.03 -4.97 -24.65
CA VAL A 52 13.07 -4.61 -26.07
C VAL A 52 13.80 -5.76 -26.76
N GLN A 53 13.07 -6.58 -27.50
CA GLN A 53 13.65 -7.67 -28.29
C GLN A 53 14.07 -7.08 -29.65
N GLU A 54 15.35 -6.76 -29.79
CA GLU A 54 15.93 -6.37 -31.09
C GLU A 54 16.03 -7.61 -31.98
N TYR A 55 15.31 -7.61 -33.10
CA TYR A 55 15.51 -8.59 -34.16
C TYR A 55 16.67 -8.10 -35.05
N SER A 56 17.78 -8.84 -35.02
CA SER A 56 18.95 -8.66 -35.88
C SER A 56 18.77 -9.29 -37.26
#